data_AF-A0A9W8J8V0-F1
#
_entry.id   AF-A0A9W8J8V0-F1
#
_cell.length_a   1.000
_cell.length_b   1.000
_cell.length_c   1.000
_cell.angle_alpha   90.00
_cell.angle_beta   90.00
_cell.angle_gamma   90.00
#
_symmetry.space_group_name_H-M   'P 1'
#
loop_
_entity.id
_entity.type
_entity.pdbx_description
1 polymer ?
#
loop_
_entity_poly.entity_id
_entity_poly.type
_entity_poly.pdbx_seq_one_letter_code
_entity_poly.pdbx_strand_id
1 'polypeptide(L)'
;MAFLYGKLDEEIYMEQPGPYSNPPLEIPVAPPPTTQTQTQTQTSSLVLGKRPRPSSPPPKSASASSSRTQEPPHKFQKVGLQTRAFPVAAAASSTDSGVPLLRVNPASSYVAIPVRQSMVKKLHEHFVTLYEPIHKANPTLAAEHALKQEEEVYKNLVKAVIQCIASIKRRDPPTFISHPSVGTEDEIKARAESKKSLESLQLSKSLLEPLIHSTECLSDWGYIVDVPAGVGGREPSLEGKVAKCNRCAQPFQVKRMEEADDCTYHWGRALMTRVNGKFYSSLCDSLLIPSLTGERTRVYTCCSQSAEANGCVHGPHVFYESAPEDLHARHGFSFLKPPDAGQKTLDVAALDCEMIYTTGGMRVARISIVDGAGEKVFDEFIRMDDGVHVIAKEKLDKVIQVGTADVSVGHSSLEDAIATLDLVRWHILNERKPPPPPGPSTS
;
A
#
# COMPACT_ATOMS: atom_id res chain seq x y z
N MET A 1 -9.02 -6.79 -8.35
CA MET A 1 -8.07 -5.80 -7.82
C MET A 1 -7.41 -6.41 -6.61
N ALA A 2 -6.08 -6.28 -6.47
CA ALA A 2 -5.36 -6.79 -5.32
C ALA A 2 -5.52 -5.85 -4.12
N PHE A 3 -5.72 -6.42 -2.93
CA PHE A 3 -5.75 -5.68 -1.66
C PHE A 3 -4.38 -5.05 -1.39
N LEU A 4 -4.37 -3.77 -1.01
CA LEU A 4 -3.17 -3.00 -0.69
C LEU A 4 -2.64 -3.35 0.70
N TYR A 5 -2.08 -4.55 0.91
CA TYR A 5 -1.53 -4.94 2.20
C TYR A 5 -0.42 -4.00 2.68
N GLY A 6 -0.74 -3.08 3.59
CA GLY A 6 0.21 -2.25 4.32
C GLY A 6 1.31 -3.11 4.93
N LYS A 7 2.57 -2.69 4.77
CA LYS A 7 3.65 -3.18 5.63
C LYS A 7 4.39 -1.95 6.15
N LEU A 8 3.84 -1.41 7.22
CA LEU A 8 4.49 -0.44 8.09
C LEU A 8 4.92 -1.23 9.33
N ASP A 9 6.22 -1.48 9.44
CA ASP A 9 6.80 -2.08 10.65
C ASP A 9 6.98 -0.97 11.72
N GLU A 10 5.88 -0.47 12.28
CA GLU A 10 5.87 0.42 13.46
C GLU A 10 4.99 -0.15 14.59
N GLU A 11 5.25 0.26 15.84
CA GLU A 11 4.64 -0.32 17.05
C GLU A 11 3.47 0.55 17.55
N ILE A 12 2.29 -0.05 17.71
CA ILE A 12 0.99 0.65 17.71
C ILE A 12 0.12 0.09 18.89
N TYR A 13 -0.42 0.95 19.78
CA TYR A 13 -0.89 0.64 21.17
C TYR A 13 -2.42 0.67 21.50
N MET A 14 -2.98 -0.23 22.32
CA MET A 14 -4.40 -0.16 22.74
C MET A 14 -4.69 0.60 24.04
N GLU A 15 -5.71 1.48 24.04
CA GLU A 15 -6.42 1.93 25.26
C GLU A 15 -7.51 0.92 25.71
N GLN A 16 -7.95 1.04 26.98
CA GLN A 16 -8.96 0.17 27.61
C GLN A 16 -10.33 0.88 27.68
N PRO A 17 -11.45 0.24 27.32
CA PRO A 17 -12.76 0.58 27.86
C PRO A 17 -12.87 0.13 29.33
N GLY A 18 -13.66 0.86 30.13
CA GLY A 18 -13.91 0.53 31.54
C GLY A 18 -14.68 -0.78 31.77
N PRO A 19 -14.89 -1.19 33.04
CA PRO A 19 -15.40 -2.52 33.39
C PRO A 19 -16.88 -2.70 33.07
N TYR A 20 -17.17 -3.13 31.84
CA TYR A 20 -18.50 -3.59 31.42
C TYR A 20 -18.56 -5.12 31.45
N SER A 21 -19.19 -5.66 32.50
CA SER A 21 -19.59 -7.06 32.55
C SER A 21 -20.77 -7.30 31.59
N ASN A 22 -20.52 -7.93 30.46
CA ASN A 22 -21.56 -8.45 29.55
C ASN A 22 -21.34 -9.96 29.32
N PRO A 23 -22.42 -10.73 29.06
CA PRO A 23 -22.41 -12.19 29.15
C PRO A 23 -21.66 -12.88 27.99
N PRO A 24 -21.33 -14.18 28.11
CA PRO A 24 -20.58 -14.90 27.09
C PRO A 24 -21.33 -14.95 25.76
N LEU A 25 -20.70 -14.46 24.69
CA LEU A 25 -21.10 -14.77 23.33
C LEU A 25 -20.57 -16.15 22.96
N GLU A 26 -21.32 -17.20 23.28
CA GLU A 26 -21.11 -18.52 22.69
C GLU A 26 -21.31 -18.42 21.18
N ILE A 27 -20.25 -18.62 20.40
CA ILE A 27 -20.32 -18.77 18.94
C ILE A 27 -20.45 -20.27 18.65
N PRO A 28 -21.62 -20.77 18.19
CA PRO A 28 -21.77 -22.19 17.91
C PRO A 28 -20.98 -22.57 16.67
N VAL A 29 -19.94 -23.38 16.84
CA VAL A 29 -19.21 -24.01 15.73
C VAL A 29 -20.08 -25.14 15.17
N ALA A 30 -20.42 -25.06 13.89
CA ALA A 30 -21.18 -26.11 13.23
C ALA A 30 -20.30 -27.37 13.04
N PRO A 31 -20.77 -28.57 13.39
CA PRO A 31 -20.02 -29.80 13.15
C PRO A 31 -19.96 -30.13 11.64
N PRO A 32 -18.88 -30.79 11.17
CA PRO A 32 -18.74 -31.18 9.77
C PRO A 32 -19.79 -32.23 9.36
N PRO A 33 -20.22 -32.26 8.08
CA PRO A 33 -21.25 -33.18 7.62
C PRO A 33 -20.75 -34.63 7.63
N THR A 34 -21.46 -35.50 8.36
CA THR A 34 -21.16 -36.92 8.49
C THR A 34 -21.36 -37.65 7.17
N THR A 35 -20.29 -38.16 6.56
CA THR A 35 -20.39 -39.03 5.37
C THR A 35 -21.01 -40.37 5.76
N GLN A 36 -22.21 -40.66 5.25
CA GLN A 36 -22.84 -41.96 5.44
C GLN A 36 -22.24 -43.00 4.49
N THR A 37 -21.61 -44.03 5.06
CA THR A 37 -21.12 -45.20 4.33
C THR A 37 -22.28 -45.96 3.70
N GLN A 38 -22.30 -46.10 2.37
CA GLN A 38 -23.16 -47.08 1.69
C GLN A 38 -22.31 -48.16 1.02
N THR A 39 -22.51 -49.38 1.50
CA THR A 39 -21.89 -50.61 1.02
C THR A 39 -22.63 -51.13 -0.21
N GLN A 40 -21.95 -51.38 -1.33
CA GLN A 40 -22.45 -52.33 -2.33
C GLN A 40 -21.38 -52.90 -3.28
N THR A 41 -21.06 -54.17 -3.02
CA THR A 41 -20.94 -55.33 -3.94
C THR A 41 -20.11 -55.25 -5.24
N GLN A 42 -19.25 -56.25 -5.37
CA GLN A 42 -18.38 -56.56 -6.53
C GLN A 42 -19.17 -57.06 -7.76
N THR A 43 -18.66 -56.78 -8.96
CA THR A 43 -18.64 -57.74 -10.10
C THR A 43 -17.35 -57.55 -10.93
N SER A 44 -16.97 -58.58 -11.70
CA SER A 44 -15.63 -58.74 -12.30
C SER A 44 -15.66 -58.91 -13.83
N SER A 45 -14.62 -58.46 -14.53
CA SER A 45 -14.29 -58.92 -15.90
C SER A 45 -12.83 -58.61 -16.31
N LEU A 46 -12.39 -59.24 -17.41
CA LEU A 46 -10.98 -59.38 -17.88
C LEU A 46 -10.98 -59.28 -19.44
N VAL A 47 -9.88 -59.30 -20.23
CA VAL A 47 -8.46 -59.65 -20.03
C VAL A 47 -7.57 -59.11 -21.20
N LEU A 48 -6.24 -58.91 -20.99
CA LEU A 48 -5.14 -58.80 -22.01
C LEU A 48 -5.14 -57.61 -23.03
N GLY A 49 -3.99 -57.13 -23.58
CA GLY A 49 -2.57 -57.40 -23.27
C GLY A 49 -1.49 -56.70 -24.16
N LYS A 50 -0.30 -56.47 -23.57
CA LYS A 50 1.12 -56.46 -24.06
C LYS A 50 1.59 -55.82 -25.43
N ARG A 51 2.44 -54.76 -25.30
CA ARG A 51 3.86 -54.53 -25.78
C ARG A 51 4.21 -54.47 -27.32
N PRO A 52 5.42 -53.98 -27.77
CA PRO A 52 6.69 -53.63 -27.06
C PRO A 52 7.39 -52.27 -27.40
N ARG A 53 8.53 -51.99 -26.71
CA ARG A 53 9.55 -50.94 -26.99
C ARG A 53 10.71 -51.49 -27.87
N PRO A 54 11.57 -50.60 -28.41
CA PRO A 54 13.01 -50.56 -27.99
C PRO A 54 13.53 -49.09 -27.84
N SER A 55 14.76 -48.72 -27.47
CA SER A 55 15.76 -49.21 -26.48
C SER A 55 16.80 -48.08 -26.26
N SER A 56 17.34 -47.89 -25.04
CA SER A 56 18.27 -46.79 -24.66
C SER A 56 19.77 -47.11 -24.85
N PRO A 57 20.69 -46.14 -24.68
CA PRO A 57 21.52 -46.11 -23.45
C PRO A 57 21.83 -44.69 -22.86
N PRO A 58 22.48 -44.58 -21.66
CA PRO A 58 22.46 -43.39 -20.78
C PRO A 58 23.90 -42.93 -20.36
N PRO A 59 24.21 -42.39 -19.14
CA PRO A 59 23.54 -41.44 -18.21
C PRO A 59 24.45 -40.22 -17.81
N LYS A 60 23.96 -39.23 -17.02
CA LYS A 60 24.68 -38.61 -15.87
C LYS A 60 23.75 -37.96 -14.80
N SER A 61 23.75 -38.56 -13.62
CA SER A 61 23.58 -38.01 -12.24
C SER A 61 22.86 -36.66 -11.95
N ALA A 62 21.65 -36.80 -11.39
CA ALA A 62 21.09 -36.17 -10.18
C ALA A 62 21.65 -34.85 -9.57
N SER A 63 20.71 -33.97 -9.18
CA SER A 63 20.68 -33.27 -7.87
C SER A 63 19.25 -32.86 -7.50
N ALA A 64 18.96 -32.70 -6.21
CA ALA A 64 17.60 -32.74 -5.66
C ALA A 64 16.74 -31.48 -5.92
N SER A 65 15.45 -31.69 -6.15
CA SER A 65 14.43 -30.65 -6.23
C SER A 65 13.81 -30.38 -4.85
N SER A 66 14.18 -29.25 -4.23
CA SER A 66 13.45 -28.71 -3.07
C SER A 66 12.09 -28.16 -3.52
N SER A 67 11.00 -28.66 -2.95
CA SER A 67 9.66 -28.11 -3.13
C SER A 67 9.62 -26.66 -2.63
N ARG A 68 9.41 -25.70 -3.54
CA ARG A 68 9.15 -24.31 -3.17
C ARG A 68 7.67 -24.16 -2.84
N THR A 69 7.35 -24.07 -1.56
CA THR A 69 6.08 -23.50 -1.11
C THR A 69 6.01 -22.07 -1.64
N GLN A 70 4.99 -21.75 -2.44
CA GLN A 70 4.82 -20.39 -2.95
C GLN A 70 4.11 -19.57 -1.89
N GLU A 71 4.86 -18.66 -1.28
CA GLU A 71 4.34 -17.68 -0.32
C GLU A 71 3.56 -16.59 -1.07
N PRO A 72 2.45 -16.04 -0.52
CA PRO A 72 1.83 -14.83 -1.05
C PRO A 72 2.88 -13.71 -1.24
N PRO A 73 2.69 -12.83 -2.24
CA PRO A 73 3.69 -11.88 -2.66
C PRO A 73 4.02 -10.86 -1.56
N HIS A 74 5.16 -11.06 -0.90
CA HIS A 74 5.78 -10.01 -0.09
C HIS A 74 6.00 -8.75 -0.94
N LYS A 75 5.67 -7.59 -0.36
CA LYS A 75 5.42 -6.29 -1.02
C LYS A 75 6.63 -5.71 -1.78
N PHE A 76 6.98 -6.31 -2.91
CA PHE A 76 7.96 -5.83 -3.90
C PHE A 76 7.45 -6.06 -5.33
N GLN A 77 6.26 -5.54 -5.63
CA GLN A 77 5.90 -5.28 -7.02
C GLN A 77 6.79 -4.13 -7.52
N LYS A 78 7.92 -4.47 -8.13
CA LYS A 78 8.75 -3.52 -8.87
C LYS A 78 7.96 -3.11 -10.11
N VAL A 79 7.09 -2.10 -9.97
CA VAL A 79 6.39 -1.47 -11.08
C VAL A 79 7.45 -0.84 -11.98
N GLY A 80 7.91 -1.62 -12.96
CA GLY A 80 8.84 -1.13 -13.95
C GLY A 80 8.14 -0.05 -14.75
N LEU A 81 8.51 1.21 -14.52
CA LEU A 81 8.20 2.26 -15.48
C LEU A 81 8.71 1.78 -16.83
N GLN A 82 7.80 1.54 -17.78
CA GLN A 82 8.16 1.50 -19.17
C GLN A 82 8.63 2.91 -19.54
N THR A 83 9.94 3.13 -19.48
CA THR A 83 10.59 4.37 -19.83
C THR A 83 10.51 4.61 -21.33
N ARG A 84 9.31 5.00 -21.80
CA ARG A 84 9.27 6.00 -22.87
C ARG A 84 9.96 7.23 -22.32
N ALA A 85 11.09 7.57 -22.91
CA ALA A 85 11.81 8.79 -22.58
C ALA A 85 10.91 9.99 -22.91
N PHE A 86 10.25 10.53 -21.89
CA PHE A 86 9.72 11.88 -21.97
C PHE A 86 10.92 12.81 -22.13
N PRO A 87 10.90 13.75 -23.09
CA PRO A 87 11.96 14.74 -23.18
C PRO A 87 12.00 15.52 -21.88
N VAL A 88 13.17 15.59 -21.25
CA VAL A 88 13.41 16.47 -20.11
C VAL A 88 12.95 17.86 -20.52
N ALA A 89 11.95 18.40 -19.84
CA ALA A 89 11.48 19.75 -20.09
C ALA A 89 12.68 20.69 -19.99
N ALA A 90 13.04 21.31 -21.13
CA ALA A 90 14.23 22.13 -21.20
C ALA A 90 14.14 23.21 -20.11
N ALA A 91 15.12 23.23 -19.19
CA ALA A 91 15.13 24.11 -18.03
C ALA A 91 14.70 25.52 -18.44
N ALA A 92 13.60 25.99 -17.86
CA ALA A 92 12.95 27.23 -18.25
C ALA A 92 13.98 28.35 -18.18
N SER A 93 14.46 28.79 -19.34
CA SER A 93 15.67 29.62 -19.40
C SER A 93 15.32 30.99 -18.83
N SER A 94 15.92 31.32 -17.70
CA SER A 94 15.66 32.55 -16.99
C SER A 94 16.44 33.72 -17.60
N THR A 95 15.95 34.93 -17.37
CA THR A 95 16.80 36.12 -17.43
C THR A 95 17.83 36.11 -16.30
N ASP A 96 18.84 36.98 -16.41
CA ASP A 96 19.82 37.26 -15.35
C ASP A 96 19.18 37.67 -14.00
N SER A 97 17.93 38.15 -14.06
CA SER A 97 17.07 38.47 -12.91
C SER A 97 16.18 37.32 -12.40
N GLY A 98 16.40 36.08 -12.87
CA GLY A 98 15.68 34.89 -12.41
C GLY A 98 14.24 34.75 -12.92
N VAL A 99 13.75 35.62 -13.80
CA VAL A 99 12.38 35.57 -14.34
C VAL A 99 12.34 34.59 -15.54
N PRO A 100 11.33 33.70 -15.64
CA PRO A 100 11.20 32.81 -16.79
C PRO A 100 10.94 33.56 -18.11
N LEU A 101 11.65 33.17 -19.17
CA LEU A 101 11.42 33.67 -20.53
C LEU A 101 10.27 32.94 -21.22
N LEU A 102 9.33 33.72 -21.76
CA LEU A 102 8.22 33.20 -22.56
C LEU A 102 8.70 32.86 -23.98
N ARG A 103 8.89 31.55 -24.26
CA ARG A 103 9.29 31.04 -25.57
C ARG A 103 8.09 30.70 -26.45
N VAL A 104 7.47 31.72 -27.03
CA VAL A 104 6.40 31.56 -28.05
C VAL A 104 6.78 32.24 -29.36
N ASN A 105 6.28 31.72 -30.49
CA ASN A 105 6.48 32.35 -31.79
C ASN A 105 5.68 33.68 -31.83
N PRO A 106 6.31 34.83 -32.13
CA PRO A 106 5.60 36.12 -32.21
C PRO A 106 4.43 36.10 -33.21
N ALA A 107 4.56 35.35 -34.32
CA ALA A 107 3.53 35.26 -35.36
C ALA A 107 2.29 34.45 -34.93
N SER A 108 2.37 33.65 -33.86
CA SER A 108 1.23 32.89 -33.32
C SER A 108 0.58 33.55 -32.09
N SER A 109 0.96 34.79 -31.76
CA SER A 109 0.46 35.48 -30.56
C SER A 109 -0.42 36.67 -30.93
N TYR A 110 -1.71 36.62 -30.55
CA TYR A 110 -2.65 37.73 -30.72
C TYR A 110 -2.35 38.92 -29.78
N VAL A 111 -1.56 38.68 -28.74
CA VAL A 111 -1.08 39.69 -27.77
C VAL A 111 0.42 39.87 -27.94
N ALA A 112 0.90 41.12 -27.94
CA ALA A 112 2.31 41.43 -28.11
C ALA A 112 3.19 40.74 -27.03
N ILE A 113 4.29 40.12 -27.47
CA ILE A 113 5.17 39.32 -26.60
C ILE A 113 5.69 40.08 -25.36
N PRO A 114 6.08 41.38 -25.43
CA PRO A 114 6.49 42.12 -24.24
C PRO A 114 5.38 42.26 -23.18
N VAL A 115 4.11 42.32 -23.61
CA VAL A 115 2.95 42.39 -22.69
C VAL A 115 2.78 41.05 -21.98
N ARG A 116 2.83 39.94 -22.72
CA ARG A 116 2.77 38.58 -22.16
C ARG A 116 3.95 38.30 -21.22
N GLN A 117 5.17 38.70 -21.58
CA GLN A 117 6.36 38.57 -20.72
C GLN A 117 6.23 39.39 -19.42
N SER A 118 5.56 40.55 -19.46
CA SER A 118 5.22 41.34 -18.27
C SER A 118 4.18 40.65 -17.38
N MET A 119 3.22 39.94 -17.97
CA MET A 119 2.26 39.09 -17.24
C MET A 119 2.95 37.92 -16.54
N VAL A 120 3.80 37.18 -17.27
CA VAL A 120 4.65 36.11 -16.71
C VAL A 120 5.48 36.61 -15.53
N LYS A 121 6.12 37.78 -15.66
CA LYS A 121 6.91 38.39 -14.57
C LYS A 121 6.08 38.60 -13.29
N LYS A 122 4.90 39.20 -13.41
CA LYS A 122 4.01 39.46 -12.25
C LYS A 122 3.48 38.17 -11.62
N LEU A 123 3.18 37.16 -12.43
CA LEU A 123 2.78 35.83 -11.93
C LEU A 123 3.94 35.18 -11.17
N HIS A 124 5.16 35.23 -11.72
CA HIS A 124 6.36 34.68 -11.11
C HIS A 124 6.67 35.30 -9.75
N GLU A 125 6.64 36.64 -9.64
CA GLU A 125 6.84 37.37 -8.37
C GLU A 125 5.88 36.88 -7.26
N HIS A 126 4.61 36.62 -7.62
CA HIS A 126 3.61 36.14 -6.66
C HIS A 126 3.70 34.63 -6.37
N PHE A 127 4.09 33.79 -7.33
CA PHE A 127 4.39 32.38 -7.06
C PHE A 127 5.65 32.20 -6.21
N VAL A 128 6.70 33.00 -6.41
CA VAL A 128 7.89 33.00 -5.53
C VAL A 128 7.51 33.40 -4.10
N THR A 129 6.65 34.41 -3.94
CA THR A 129 6.15 34.82 -2.62
C THR A 129 5.33 33.70 -1.95
N LEU A 130 4.43 33.05 -2.70
CA LEU A 130 3.62 31.95 -2.17
C LEU A 130 4.48 30.73 -1.80
N TYR A 131 5.47 30.39 -2.61
CA TYR A 131 6.27 29.17 -2.46
C TYR A 131 7.54 29.33 -1.61
N GLU A 132 7.71 30.45 -0.90
CA GLU A 132 8.86 30.72 -0.02
C GLU A 132 9.26 29.51 0.87
N PRO A 133 8.32 28.78 1.53
CA PRO A 133 8.69 27.64 2.37
C PRO A 133 9.27 26.44 1.60
N ILE A 134 8.83 26.21 0.36
CA ILE A 134 9.22 25.05 -0.47
C ILE A 134 10.26 25.38 -1.56
N HIS A 135 10.60 26.66 -1.74
CA HIS A 135 11.42 27.15 -2.85
C HIS A 135 12.85 26.57 -2.84
N LYS A 136 13.46 26.40 -1.67
CA LYS A 136 14.82 25.84 -1.54
C LYS A 136 14.94 24.41 -2.09
N ALA A 137 13.88 23.61 -1.93
CA ALA A 137 13.83 22.24 -2.45
C ALA A 137 13.37 22.22 -3.92
N ASN A 138 12.58 23.20 -4.36
CA ASN A 138 11.93 23.24 -5.67
C ASN A 138 12.11 24.60 -6.37
N PRO A 139 13.34 24.98 -6.77
CA PRO A 139 13.64 26.34 -7.21
C PRO A 139 12.95 26.73 -8.54
N THR A 140 12.66 25.77 -9.42
CA THR A 140 12.03 26.03 -10.73
C THR A 140 10.50 26.11 -10.68
N LEU A 141 9.87 25.62 -9.60
CA LEU A 141 8.42 25.39 -9.51
C LEU A 141 7.59 26.68 -9.72
N ALA A 142 8.05 27.79 -9.14
CA ALA A 142 7.40 29.11 -9.32
C ALA A 142 7.45 29.58 -10.78
N ALA A 143 8.56 29.31 -11.48
CA ALA A 143 8.76 29.70 -12.87
C ALA A 143 7.92 28.85 -13.82
N GLU A 144 7.83 27.55 -13.57
CA GLU A 144 6.99 26.61 -14.31
C GLU A 144 5.50 26.95 -14.18
N HIS A 145 5.02 27.21 -12.95
CA HIS A 145 3.62 27.59 -12.73
C HIS A 145 3.29 28.99 -13.26
N ALA A 146 4.23 29.95 -13.24
CA ALA A 146 4.03 31.26 -13.85
C ALA A 146 3.83 31.18 -15.37
N LEU A 147 4.60 30.33 -16.07
CA LEU A 147 4.47 30.10 -17.50
C LEU A 147 3.15 29.39 -17.84
N LYS A 148 2.82 28.29 -17.15
CA LYS A 148 1.55 27.57 -17.35
C LYS A 148 0.34 28.47 -17.08
N GLN A 149 0.37 29.25 -16.00
CA GLN A 149 -0.74 30.14 -15.62
C GLN A 149 -0.95 31.26 -16.63
N GLU A 150 0.12 31.78 -17.25
CA GLU A 150 -0.02 32.73 -18.35
C GLU A 150 -0.60 32.06 -19.60
N GLU A 151 -0.20 30.82 -19.92
CA GLU A 151 -0.76 30.09 -21.06
C GLU A 151 -2.25 29.79 -20.89
N GLU A 152 -2.70 29.44 -19.68
CA GLU A 152 -4.12 29.30 -19.31
C GLU A 152 -4.89 30.60 -19.55
N VAL A 153 -4.38 31.73 -19.05
CA VAL A 153 -5.02 33.04 -19.23
C VAL A 153 -4.99 33.49 -20.69
N TYR A 154 -3.91 33.20 -21.43
CA TYR A 154 -3.82 33.51 -22.85
C TYR A 154 -4.83 32.72 -23.70
N LYS A 155 -5.09 31.45 -23.34
CA LYS A 155 -6.14 30.62 -23.97
C LYS A 155 -7.55 31.01 -23.54
N ASN A 156 -7.72 31.57 -22.34
CA ASN A 156 -9.02 31.84 -21.73
C ASN A 156 -9.39 33.33 -21.79
N LEU A 157 -10.18 33.69 -22.80
CA LEU A 157 -10.67 35.07 -23.04
C LEU A 157 -11.53 35.68 -21.91
N VAL A 158 -11.89 34.91 -20.88
CA VAL A 158 -12.73 35.35 -19.75
C VAL A 158 -11.90 35.74 -18.52
N LYS A 159 -10.73 35.12 -18.31
CA LYS A 159 -9.88 35.35 -17.12
C LYS A 159 -8.87 36.48 -17.38
N ALA A 160 -8.70 37.37 -16.41
CA ALA A 160 -7.63 38.38 -16.44
C ALA A 160 -6.50 38.01 -15.48
N VAL A 161 -5.24 38.25 -15.86
CA VAL A 161 -4.05 37.99 -15.02
C VAL A 161 -4.15 38.62 -13.63
N ILE A 162 -4.83 39.77 -13.51
CA ILE A 162 -5.08 40.47 -12.23
C ILE A 162 -5.93 39.61 -11.28
N GLN A 163 -6.92 38.87 -11.80
CA GLN A 163 -7.76 37.97 -11.02
C GLN A 163 -6.95 36.77 -10.51
N CYS A 164 -6.14 36.14 -11.38
CA CYS A 164 -5.26 35.04 -11.00
C CYS A 164 -4.23 35.48 -9.94
N ILE A 165 -3.69 36.69 -10.04
CA ILE A 165 -2.81 37.28 -9.00
C ILE A 165 -3.55 37.46 -7.67
N ALA A 166 -4.79 37.97 -7.69
CA ALA A 166 -5.59 38.14 -6.48
C ALA A 166 -5.96 36.79 -5.84
N SER A 167 -6.15 35.76 -6.66
CA SER A 167 -6.36 34.36 -6.26
C SER A 167 -5.11 33.77 -5.60
N ILE A 168 -3.94 33.87 -6.23
CA ILE A 168 -2.64 33.42 -5.68
C ILE A 168 -2.37 34.03 -4.29
N LYS A 169 -2.64 35.34 -4.13
CA LYS A 169 -2.45 36.07 -2.86
C LYS A 169 -3.36 35.64 -1.70
N ARG A 170 -4.43 34.89 -1.97
CA ARG A 170 -5.39 34.39 -0.97
C ARG A 170 -5.13 32.94 -0.56
N ARG A 171 -4.16 32.27 -1.19
CA ARG A 171 -3.85 30.86 -0.89
C ARG A 171 -2.97 30.78 0.34
N ASP A 172 -3.19 29.74 1.16
CA ASP A 172 -2.31 29.44 2.29
C ASP A 172 -0.91 29.00 1.78
N PRO A 173 0.18 29.48 2.40
CA PRO A 173 1.54 29.07 2.04
C PRO A 173 1.71 27.55 2.16
N PRO A 174 2.20 26.85 1.12
CA PRO A 174 2.37 25.41 1.14
C PRO A 174 3.61 25.01 1.95
N THR A 175 3.47 23.96 2.75
CA THR A 175 4.58 23.36 3.51
C THR A 175 5.30 22.24 2.73
N PHE A 176 4.67 21.68 1.70
CA PHE A 176 5.20 20.60 0.85
C PHE A 176 4.65 20.67 -0.58
N ILE A 177 5.23 19.90 -1.51
CA ILE A 177 4.94 20.03 -2.97
C ILE A 177 3.52 19.61 -3.37
N SER A 178 2.93 18.61 -2.72
CA SER A 178 1.55 18.14 -2.95
C SER A 178 0.49 18.94 -2.20
N HIS A 179 0.84 20.07 -1.56
CA HIS A 179 -0.10 20.89 -0.80
C HIS A 179 -1.19 21.49 -1.70
N PRO A 180 -2.47 21.58 -1.26
CA PRO A 180 -3.59 22.02 -2.10
C PRO A 180 -3.38 23.35 -2.85
N SER A 181 -2.68 24.32 -2.25
CA SER A 181 -2.34 25.63 -2.82
C SER A 181 -1.36 25.61 -4.01
N VAL A 182 -0.67 24.49 -4.25
CA VAL A 182 0.39 24.36 -5.27
C VAL A 182 -0.22 24.08 -6.65
N GLY A 183 0.36 24.67 -7.70
CA GLY A 183 -0.11 24.59 -9.09
C GLY A 183 -0.84 25.83 -9.58
N THR A 184 -1.30 25.76 -10.82
CA THR A 184 -2.12 26.81 -11.45
C THR A 184 -3.57 26.79 -10.94
N GLU A 185 -4.36 27.81 -11.30
CA GLU A 185 -5.80 27.82 -11.02
C GLU A 185 -6.54 26.65 -11.67
N ASP A 186 -6.26 26.34 -12.93
CA ASP A 186 -6.99 25.28 -13.62
C ASP A 186 -6.53 23.90 -13.13
N GLU A 187 -5.26 23.71 -12.75
CA GLU A 187 -4.78 22.49 -12.08
C GLU A 187 -5.42 22.28 -10.69
N ILE A 188 -5.54 23.34 -9.87
CA ILE A 188 -6.18 23.28 -8.55
C ILE A 188 -7.68 23.03 -8.70
N LYS A 189 -8.33 23.71 -9.65
CA LYS A 189 -9.75 23.50 -9.96
C LYS A 189 -10.00 22.07 -10.44
N ALA A 190 -9.19 21.56 -11.37
CA ALA A 190 -9.30 20.19 -11.86
C ALA A 190 -9.08 19.16 -10.74
N ARG A 191 -8.15 19.41 -9.80
CA ARG A 191 -7.98 18.58 -8.61
C ARG A 191 -9.20 18.61 -7.68
N ALA A 192 -9.80 19.78 -7.45
CA ALA A 192 -11.02 19.92 -6.65
C ALA A 192 -12.24 19.25 -7.31
N GLU A 193 -12.40 19.39 -8.63
CA GLU A 193 -13.43 18.69 -9.41
C GLU A 193 -13.21 17.17 -9.39
N SER A 194 -11.97 16.69 -9.59
CA SER A 194 -11.63 15.26 -9.50
C SER A 194 -11.91 14.69 -8.11
N LYS A 195 -11.53 15.40 -7.05
CA LYS A 195 -11.82 15.01 -5.66
C LYS A 195 -13.33 14.93 -5.42
N LYS A 196 -14.09 15.94 -5.85
CA LYS A 196 -15.56 15.94 -5.75
C LYS A 196 -16.19 14.78 -6.54
N SER A 197 -15.66 14.44 -7.71
CA SER A 197 -16.12 13.28 -8.49
C SER A 197 -15.85 11.96 -7.77
N LEU A 198 -14.68 11.79 -7.14
CA LEU A 198 -14.37 10.64 -6.29
C LEU A 198 -15.34 10.55 -5.10
N GLU A 199 -15.47 11.62 -4.31
CA GLU A 199 -16.36 11.69 -3.14
C GLU A 199 -17.83 11.41 -3.52
N SER A 200 -18.27 11.85 -4.69
CA SER A 200 -19.65 11.60 -5.18
C SER A 200 -19.90 10.18 -5.69
N LEU A 201 -18.85 9.39 -5.96
CA LEU A 201 -19.00 8.04 -6.49
C LEU A 201 -19.22 7.04 -5.36
N GLN A 202 -20.47 6.60 -5.20
CA GLN A 202 -20.80 5.45 -4.36
C GLN A 202 -20.47 4.16 -5.12
N LEU A 203 -19.65 3.30 -4.51
CA LEU A 203 -19.35 1.99 -5.05
C LEU A 203 -20.52 1.03 -4.82
N SER A 204 -20.82 0.22 -5.85
CA SER A 204 -21.84 -0.83 -5.81
C SER A 204 -21.25 -2.16 -6.30
N LYS A 205 -21.90 -3.27 -5.95
CA LYS A 205 -21.53 -4.60 -6.41
C LYS A 205 -21.44 -4.71 -7.93
N SER A 206 -22.39 -4.10 -8.65
CA SER A 206 -22.38 -4.10 -10.12
C SER A 206 -21.22 -3.32 -10.74
N LEU A 207 -20.68 -2.31 -10.04
CA LEU A 207 -19.44 -1.65 -10.44
C LEU A 207 -18.23 -2.56 -10.18
N LEU A 208 -18.18 -3.25 -9.05
CA LEU A 208 -17.01 -4.05 -8.65
C LEU A 208 -16.92 -5.43 -9.29
N GLU A 209 -18.04 -6.05 -9.65
CA GLU A 209 -18.09 -7.44 -10.14
C GLU A 209 -17.10 -7.75 -11.29
N PRO A 210 -16.95 -6.91 -12.34
CA PRO A 210 -15.94 -7.14 -13.39
C PRO A 210 -14.48 -6.86 -12.96
N LEU A 211 -14.22 -6.44 -11.72
CA LEU A 211 -12.88 -6.20 -11.16
C LEU A 211 -12.45 -7.33 -10.19
N ILE A 212 -13.33 -8.29 -9.90
CA ILE A 212 -13.05 -9.44 -9.03
C ILE A 212 -12.14 -10.43 -9.78
N HIS A 213 -11.09 -10.90 -9.11
CA HIS A 213 -10.21 -11.94 -9.65
C HIS A 213 -10.86 -13.33 -9.48
N SER A 214 -10.64 -14.24 -10.42
CA SER A 214 -11.08 -15.62 -10.26
C SER A 214 -10.30 -16.32 -9.14
N THR A 215 -10.85 -17.41 -8.61
CA THR A 215 -10.24 -18.25 -7.58
C THR A 215 -8.87 -18.79 -7.97
N GLU A 216 -8.70 -19.15 -9.24
CA GLU A 216 -7.43 -19.64 -9.79
C GLU A 216 -6.38 -18.52 -9.79
N CYS A 217 -6.78 -17.31 -10.21
CA CYS A 217 -5.91 -16.14 -10.17
C CYS A 217 -5.53 -15.79 -8.72
N LEU A 218 -6.46 -15.80 -7.77
CA LEU A 218 -6.13 -15.60 -6.35
C LEU A 218 -5.12 -16.64 -5.85
N SER A 219 -5.29 -17.92 -6.21
CA SER A 219 -4.36 -19.00 -5.87
C SER A 219 -2.97 -18.85 -6.51
N ASP A 220 -2.91 -18.47 -7.80
CA ASP A 220 -1.65 -18.17 -8.51
C ASP A 220 -0.88 -16.98 -7.88
N TRP A 221 -1.60 -16.05 -7.25
CA TRP A 221 -1.04 -14.95 -6.47
C TRP A 221 -0.89 -15.29 -4.97
N GLY A 222 -0.94 -16.58 -4.60
CA GLY A 222 -0.65 -17.09 -3.26
C GLY A 222 -1.69 -16.75 -2.18
N TYR A 223 -2.89 -16.28 -2.56
CA TYR A 223 -3.98 -16.09 -1.61
C TYR A 223 -4.54 -17.44 -1.14
N ILE A 224 -4.92 -17.51 0.13
CA ILE A 224 -5.56 -18.68 0.73
C ILE A 224 -7.01 -18.72 0.26
N VAL A 225 -7.31 -19.61 -0.70
CA VAL A 225 -8.66 -19.77 -1.29
C VAL A 225 -9.49 -20.89 -0.63
N ASP A 226 -8.83 -21.85 0.03
CA ASP A 226 -9.45 -22.99 0.70
C ASP A 226 -9.04 -23.06 2.17
N VAL A 227 -9.94 -23.57 3.02
CA VAL A 227 -9.64 -23.85 4.44
C VAL A 227 -8.73 -25.07 4.55
N PRO A 228 -7.55 -24.98 5.18
CA PRO A 228 -6.64 -26.11 5.38
C PRO A 228 -7.27 -27.26 6.17
N ALA A 229 -6.83 -28.47 5.88
CA ALA A 229 -7.37 -29.67 6.52
C ALA A 229 -7.08 -29.72 8.03
N GLY A 230 -8.07 -30.17 8.80
CA GLY A 230 -7.98 -30.35 10.25
C GLY A 230 -8.76 -29.31 11.05
N VAL A 231 -8.71 -29.42 12.37
CA VAL A 231 -9.34 -28.46 13.28
C VAL A 231 -8.41 -27.26 13.48
N GLY A 232 -8.96 -26.06 13.28
CA GLY A 232 -8.26 -24.81 13.48
C GLY A 232 -8.28 -24.35 14.94
N GLY A 233 -7.41 -23.40 15.31
CA GLY A 233 -7.28 -22.92 16.70
C GLY A 233 -6.73 -23.98 17.68
N ARG A 234 -6.14 -25.07 17.17
CA ARG A 234 -5.57 -26.17 17.95
C ARG A 234 -4.31 -25.78 18.73
N GLU A 235 -3.63 -24.70 18.34
CA GLU A 235 -2.41 -24.20 18.97
C GLU A 235 -2.37 -22.66 18.93
N PRO A 236 -3.21 -21.95 19.71
CA PRO A 236 -3.37 -20.50 19.58
C PRO A 236 -2.09 -19.69 19.89
N SER A 237 -1.19 -20.26 20.69
CA SER A 237 0.10 -19.70 21.10
C SER A 237 1.26 -20.64 20.73
N LEU A 238 2.43 -20.07 20.41
CA LEU A 238 3.71 -20.80 20.31
C LEU A 238 4.53 -20.76 21.61
N GLU A 239 3.99 -20.21 22.70
CA GLU A 239 4.68 -20.11 23.99
C GLU A 239 5.30 -21.47 24.42
N GLY A 240 6.57 -21.42 24.83
CA GLY A 240 7.40 -22.58 25.15
C GLY A 240 8.10 -23.25 23.95
N LYS A 241 7.67 -22.99 22.70
CA LYS A 241 8.29 -23.55 21.48
C LYS A 241 9.36 -22.62 20.90
N VAL A 242 10.24 -23.18 20.05
CA VAL A 242 11.30 -22.41 19.37
C VAL A 242 10.81 -21.87 18.03
N ALA A 243 11.00 -20.58 17.80
CA ALA A 243 10.71 -19.89 16.54
C ALA A 243 11.96 -19.16 16.01
N LYS A 244 11.94 -18.76 14.74
CA LYS A 244 12.97 -17.89 14.15
C LYS A 244 12.52 -16.44 14.26
N CYS A 245 13.38 -15.57 14.78
CA CYS A 245 13.07 -14.16 14.92
C CYS A 245 13.09 -13.42 13.58
N ASN A 246 12.02 -12.69 13.25
CA ASN A 246 11.94 -11.86 12.03
C ASN A 246 12.80 -10.59 12.11
N ARG A 247 13.19 -10.15 13.33
CA ARG A 247 14.01 -8.95 13.57
C ARG A 247 15.51 -9.22 13.41
N CYS A 248 16.06 -10.20 14.12
CA CYS A 248 17.50 -10.52 14.14
C CYS A 248 17.89 -11.85 13.47
N ALA A 249 16.93 -12.57 12.88
CA ALA A 249 17.09 -13.89 12.25
C ALA A 249 17.53 -15.05 13.18
N GLN A 250 17.82 -14.80 14.46
CA GLN A 250 18.22 -15.84 15.42
C GLN A 250 17.04 -16.71 15.87
N PRO A 251 17.26 -18.01 16.18
CA PRO A 251 16.27 -18.83 16.87
C PRO A 251 16.10 -18.37 18.33
N PHE A 252 14.87 -18.39 18.83
CA PHE A 252 14.53 -18.03 20.21
C PHE A 252 13.35 -18.88 20.70
N GLN A 253 13.17 -18.99 22.01
CA GLN A 253 11.98 -19.59 22.59
C GLN A 253 10.90 -18.52 22.75
N VAL A 254 9.69 -18.77 22.24
CA VAL A 254 8.56 -17.86 22.43
C VAL A 254 8.14 -17.90 23.90
N LYS A 255 8.05 -16.73 24.53
CA LYS A 255 7.68 -16.54 25.94
C LYS A 255 6.76 -15.34 26.06
N ARG A 256 6.15 -15.17 27.24
CA ARG A 256 5.43 -13.94 27.62
C ARG A 256 6.42 -12.77 27.77
N MET A 257 5.92 -11.55 27.69
CA MET A 257 6.74 -10.33 27.62
C MET A 257 7.68 -10.18 28.83
N GLU A 258 7.19 -10.53 30.01
CA GLU A 258 7.87 -10.42 31.31
C GLU A 258 9.06 -11.39 31.42
N GLU A 259 9.08 -12.43 30.59
CA GLU A 259 10.09 -13.49 30.52
C GLU A 259 10.87 -13.50 29.19
N ALA A 260 10.54 -12.59 28.27
CA ALA A 260 11.05 -12.58 26.90
C ALA A 260 12.53 -12.17 26.86
N ASP A 261 13.30 -12.88 26.04
CA ASP A 261 14.70 -12.54 25.79
C ASP A 261 14.81 -11.26 24.94
N ASP A 262 15.83 -10.44 25.19
CA ASP A 262 16.03 -9.17 24.48
C ASP A 262 16.71 -9.39 23.12
N CYS A 263 16.10 -8.83 22.08
CA CYS A 263 16.52 -8.91 20.68
C CYS A 263 17.17 -7.60 20.27
N THR A 264 18.44 -7.65 19.87
CA THR A 264 19.14 -6.51 19.26
C THR A 264 18.99 -6.57 17.73
N TYR A 265 18.37 -5.56 17.11
CA TYR A 265 18.07 -5.54 15.66
C TYR A 265 18.17 -4.16 15.02
N HIS A 266 18.14 -4.13 13.68
CA HIS A 266 17.98 -2.92 12.87
C HIS A 266 16.57 -2.92 12.28
N TRP A 267 15.76 -1.90 12.58
CA TRP A 267 14.44 -1.73 11.94
C TRP A 267 14.55 -1.13 10.53
N GLY A 268 15.63 -0.39 10.27
CA GLY A 268 15.88 0.24 8.97
C GLY A 268 16.24 -0.76 7.88
N ARG A 269 16.08 -0.37 6.62
CA ARG A 269 16.51 -1.18 5.47
C ARG A 269 18.00 -0.96 5.20
N ALA A 270 18.70 -1.99 4.75
CA ALA A 270 20.08 -1.86 4.29
C ALA A 270 20.12 -1.23 2.88
N LEU A 271 20.76 -0.07 2.74
CA LEU A 271 21.00 0.62 1.47
C LEU A 271 22.45 0.43 1.00
N MET A 272 22.64 0.41 -0.32
CA MET A 272 23.95 0.36 -0.96
C MET A 272 24.54 1.78 -1.08
N THR A 273 25.73 1.99 -0.54
CA THR A 273 26.39 3.30 -0.49
C THR A 273 27.82 3.21 -1.03
N ARG A 274 28.36 4.32 -1.56
CA ARG A 274 29.80 4.46 -1.82
C ARG A 274 30.42 5.36 -0.76
N VAL A 275 31.47 4.88 -0.11
CA VAL A 275 32.31 5.70 0.77
C VAL A 275 33.13 6.67 -0.10
N ASN A 276 33.44 7.86 0.41
CA ASN A 276 34.10 8.98 -0.28
C ASN A 276 33.27 9.79 -1.29
N GLY A 277 32.13 10.34 -0.84
CA GLY A 277 31.78 11.72 -1.19
C GLY A 277 30.97 11.97 -2.47
N LYS A 278 29.73 11.50 -2.52
CA LYS A 278 28.53 12.27 -2.93
C LYS A 278 27.24 11.45 -2.68
N PHE A 279 26.11 12.14 -2.56
CA PHE A 279 24.97 11.73 -1.72
C PHE A 279 24.12 10.56 -2.23
N TYR A 280 23.32 10.01 -1.31
CA TYR A 280 22.22 9.08 -1.57
C TYR A 280 21.06 9.76 -2.30
N SER A 281 20.39 9.04 -3.20
CA SER A 281 18.92 9.00 -3.19
C SER A 281 18.43 7.70 -3.84
N SER A 282 17.24 7.25 -3.46
CA SER A 282 16.54 6.10 -4.03
C SER A 282 15.83 6.41 -5.37
N LEU A 283 16.22 7.50 -6.06
CA LEU A 283 15.46 8.08 -7.19
C LEU A 283 16.33 8.54 -8.38
N CYS A 284 17.30 7.74 -8.86
CA CYS A 284 17.85 7.90 -10.22
C CYS A 284 18.65 6.68 -10.75
N ASP A 285 17.97 5.60 -11.12
CA ASP A 285 18.59 4.38 -11.71
C ASP A 285 19.07 4.57 -13.18
N SER A 286 19.33 5.82 -13.63
CA SER A 286 19.49 6.17 -15.05
C SER A 286 20.54 7.25 -15.37
N LEU A 287 21.47 7.56 -14.45
CA LEU A 287 22.65 8.39 -14.77
C LEU A 287 23.95 7.62 -14.53
N LEU A 288 24.35 6.90 -15.58
CA LEU A 288 25.61 6.15 -15.68
C LEU A 288 26.79 7.13 -15.82
N ILE A 289 27.30 7.64 -14.70
CA ILE A 289 28.63 8.29 -14.65
C ILE A 289 29.69 7.17 -14.52
N PRO A 290 30.58 6.97 -15.51
CA PRO A 290 31.56 5.90 -15.46
C PRO A 290 32.68 6.19 -14.46
N SER A 291 33.12 5.13 -13.78
CA SER A 291 34.41 4.98 -13.10
C SER A 291 34.83 6.06 -12.06
N LEU A 292 34.71 5.68 -10.79
CA LEU A 292 35.76 5.85 -9.78
C LEU A 292 35.61 4.68 -8.80
N THR A 293 36.72 4.03 -8.45
CA THR A 293 36.78 2.75 -7.72
C THR A 293 36.52 2.92 -6.22
N GLY A 294 35.31 3.35 -5.87
CA GLY A 294 34.83 3.40 -4.49
C GLY A 294 34.26 2.05 -4.05
N GLU A 295 34.71 1.59 -2.88
CA GLU A 295 34.16 0.41 -2.21
C GLU A 295 32.66 0.60 -1.91
N ARG A 296 31.87 -0.43 -2.19
CA ARG A 296 30.41 -0.41 -2.03
C ARG A 296 30.02 -1.04 -0.70
N THR A 297 29.83 -0.21 0.32
CA THR A 297 29.40 -0.66 1.65
C THR A 297 27.87 -0.65 1.74
N ARG A 298 27.29 -1.64 2.42
CA ARG A 298 25.87 -1.60 2.81
C ARG A 298 25.76 -0.95 4.19
N VAL A 299 24.81 -0.05 4.38
CA VAL A 299 24.51 0.53 5.70
C VAL A 299 23.00 0.58 5.96
N TYR A 300 22.61 0.52 7.22
CA TYR A 300 21.20 0.55 7.63
C TYR A 300 20.65 1.98 7.74
N THR A 301 19.42 2.22 7.26
CA THR A 301 18.79 3.56 7.34
C THR A 301 18.51 4.05 8.76
N CYS A 302 18.41 3.14 9.74
CA CYS A 302 18.08 3.48 11.13
C CYS A 302 19.25 4.09 11.92
N CYS A 303 20.50 3.79 11.54
CA CYS A 303 21.69 4.17 12.31
C CYS A 303 22.92 4.53 11.46
N SER A 304 22.85 4.36 10.13
CA SER A 304 23.97 4.49 9.18
C SER A 304 25.19 3.61 9.47
N GLN A 305 25.06 2.61 10.36
CA GLN A 305 26.08 1.60 10.61
C GLN A 305 26.13 0.57 9.47
N SER A 306 27.27 -0.11 9.32
CA SER A 306 27.47 -1.10 8.26
C SER A 306 26.55 -2.32 8.42
N ALA A 307 26.35 -3.07 7.34
CA ALA A 307 25.50 -4.26 7.35
C ALA A 307 26.04 -5.41 8.22
N GLU A 308 27.32 -5.37 8.57
CA GLU A 308 28.00 -6.31 9.48
C GLU A 308 27.86 -5.90 10.95
N ALA A 309 27.33 -4.70 11.25
CA ALA A 309 27.15 -4.22 12.61
C ALA A 309 25.94 -4.88 13.30
N ASN A 310 26.10 -5.19 14.59
CA ASN A 310 24.99 -5.60 15.46
C ASN A 310 23.86 -4.55 15.45
N GLY A 311 22.65 -4.98 15.79
CA GLY A 311 21.46 -4.11 15.81
C GLY A 311 21.63 -2.82 16.61
N CYS A 312 20.96 -1.75 16.18
CA CYS A 312 20.98 -0.46 16.87
C CYS A 312 19.77 -0.23 17.81
N VAL A 313 18.81 -1.15 17.85
CA VAL A 313 17.61 -1.09 18.70
C VAL A 313 17.46 -2.40 19.48
N HIS A 314 17.00 -2.27 20.73
CA HIS A 314 16.65 -3.36 21.63
C HIS A 314 15.13 -3.46 21.76
N GLY A 315 14.62 -4.64 22.06
CA GLY A 315 13.20 -4.95 22.11
C GLY A 315 12.97 -6.46 21.99
N PRO A 316 11.73 -6.95 22.08
CA PRO A 316 11.49 -8.39 22.11
C PRO A 316 11.75 -9.08 20.77
N HIS A 317 12.08 -10.38 20.84
CA HIS A 317 12.03 -11.25 19.67
C HIS A 317 10.58 -11.44 19.19
N VAL A 318 10.38 -11.45 17.87
CA VAL A 318 9.06 -11.63 17.23
C VAL A 318 9.16 -12.60 16.06
N PHE A 319 8.07 -13.31 15.75
CA PHE A 319 8.01 -14.25 14.64
C PHE A 319 6.78 -14.02 13.77
N TYR A 320 6.82 -14.51 12.53
CA TYR A 320 5.74 -14.44 11.55
C TYR A 320 5.56 -15.81 10.89
N GLU A 321 4.31 -16.19 10.67
CA GLU A 321 3.90 -17.43 10.00
C GLU A 321 3.08 -17.06 8.76
N SER A 322 3.38 -17.68 7.61
CA SER A 322 2.68 -17.48 6.34
C SER A 322 2.13 -18.77 5.73
N ALA A 323 2.46 -19.94 6.29
CA ALA A 323 1.90 -21.21 5.86
C ALA A 323 0.41 -21.29 6.27
N PRO A 324 -0.51 -21.64 5.35
CA PRO A 324 -1.94 -21.74 5.67
C PRO A 324 -2.23 -22.70 6.83
N GLU A 325 -1.52 -23.82 6.91
CA GLU A 325 -1.70 -24.87 7.91
C GLU A 325 -1.34 -24.42 9.33
N ASP A 326 -0.34 -23.54 9.44
CA ASP A 326 0.10 -22.93 10.69
C ASP A 326 -0.84 -21.80 11.09
N LEU A 327 -1.21 -20.91 10.15
CA LEU A 327 -2.21 -19.86 10.38
C LEU A 327 -3.56 -20.44 10.85
N HIS A 328 -4.03 -21.52 10.23
CA HIS A 328 -5.22 -22.26 10.65
C HIS A 328 -5.01 -22.94 12.02
N ALA A 329 -3.79 -23.42 12.33
CA ALA A 329 -3.47 -23.96 13.65
C ALA A 329 -3.61 -22.91 14.76
N ARG A 330 -3.12 -21.70 14.47
CA ARG A 330 -3.16 -20.52 15.33
C ARG A 330 -4.58 -20.02 15.54
N HIS A 331 -5.27 -19.64 14.47
CA HIS A 331 -6.62 -19.11 14.52
C HIS A 331 -7.42 -19.72 13.37
N GLY A 332 -8.43 -20.53 13.70
CA GLY A 332 -9.09 -21.39 12.73
C GLY A 332 -9.87 -20.60 11.68
N PHE A 333 -9.53 -20.79 10.40
CA PHE A 333 -10.36 -20.29 9.31
C PHE A 333 -11.72 -20.99 9.35
N SER A 334 -12.77 -20.21 9.16
CA SER A 334 -14.15 -20.67 9.19
C SER A 334 -14.94 -20.01 8.07
N PHE A 335 -15.96 -20.73 7.58
CA PHE A 335 -16.90 -20.13 6.65
C PHE A 335 -17.82 -19.15 7.39
N LEU A 336 -18.14 -18.03 6.72
CA LEU A 336 -19.17 -17.12 7.20
C LEU A 336 -20.51 -17.85 7.31
N LYS A 337 -21.36 -17.41 8.24
CA LYS A 337 -22.74 -17.88 8.33
C LYS A 337 -23.46 -17.59 6.99
N PRO A 338 -24.35 -18.46 6.52
CA PRO A 338 -25.11 -18.21 5.30
C PRO A 338 -25.93 -16.90 5.44
N PRO A 339 -26.16 -16.15 4.36
CA PRO A 339 -26.90 -14.88 4.43
C PRO A 339 -28.31 -15.07 4.99
N ASP A 340 -28.64 -14.34 6.05
CA ASP A 340 -29.99 -14.24 6.57
C ASP A 340 -30.75 -13.14 5.81
N ALA A 341 -31.85 -13.51 5.15
CA ALA A 341 -32.67 -12.59 4.38
C ALA A 341 -33.32 -11.48 5.23
N GLY A 342 -33.36 -11.63 6.55
CA GLY A 342 -33.82 -10.59 7.49
C GLY A 342 -32.76 -9.55 7.86
N GLN A 343 -31.48 -9.75 7.51
CA GLN A 343 -30.38 -8.87 7.94
C GLN A 343 -30.01 -7.85 6.87
N LYS A 344 -29.88 -6.58 7.28
CA LYS A 344 -29.36 -5.51 6.43
C LYS A 344 -27.86 -5.73 6.21
N THR A 345 -27.48 -6.06 4.98
CA THR A 345 -26.09 -6.21 4.54
C THR A 345 -25.60 -4.96 3.80
N LEU A 346 -24.28 -4.76 3.78
CA LEU A 346 -23.63 -3.76 2.92
C LEU A 346 -23.45 -4.35 1.51
N ASP A 347 -23.71 -3.56 0.48
CA ASP A 347 -23.46 -3.95 -0.92
C ASP A 347 -21.96 -3.94 -1.26
N VAL A 348 -21.23 -2.99 -0.66
CA VAL A 348 -19.77 -2.87 -0.71
C VAL A 348 -19.27 -2.47 0.68
N ALA A 349 -18.16 -3.07 1.10
CA ALA A 349 -17.38 -2.66 2.24
C ALA A 349 -15.89 -2.66 1.86
N ALA A 350 -15.15 -1.64 2.27
CA ALA A 350 -13.68 -1.68 2.30
C ALA A 350 -13.23 -1.90 3.74
N LEU A 351 -12.27 -2.79 3.93
CA LEU A 351 -11.75 -3.21 5.23
C LEU A 351 -10.23 -3.07 5.21
N ASP A 352 -9.69 -2.54 6.29
CA ASP A 352 -8.26 -2.59 6.60
C ASP A 352 -8.05 -2.99 8.07
N CYS A 353 -6.86 -3.50 8.40
CA CYS A 353 -6.58 -4.03 9.73
C CYS A 353 -5.14 -3.80 10.22
N GLU A 354 -5.03 -3.26 11.43
CA GLU A 354 -3.76 -3.17 12.14
C GLU A 354 -3.37 -4.54 12.67
N MET A 355 -2.08 -4.89 12.58
CA MET A 355 -1.56 -6.16 13.09
C MET A 355 -0.39 -5.95 14.06
N ILE A 356 -0.36 -6.74 15.13
CA ILE A 356 0.66 -6.69 16.18
C ILE A 356 1.32 -8.06 16.39
N TYR A 357 2.52 -8.06 16.97
CA TYR A 357 3.20 -9.29 17.37
C TYR A 357 2.73 -9.80 18.75
N THR A 358 2.40 -11.09 18.80
CA THR A 358 1.88 -11.81 19.97
C THR A 358 2.62 -13.14 20.15
N THR A 359 2.43 -13.83 21.28
CA THR A 359 2.92 -15.20 21.47
C THR A 359 2.32 -16.20 20.49
N GLY A 360 1.21 -15.86 19.83
CA GLY A 360 0.62 -16.62 18.73
C GLY A 360 1.10 -16.19 17.32
N GLY A 361 2.06 -15.27 17.23
CA GLY A 361 2.57 -14.71 15.99
C GLY A 361 1.96 -13.34 15.69
N MET A 362 1.90 -12.96 14.41
CA MET A 362 1.23 -11.73 14.02
C MET A 362 -0.30 -11.91 14.09
N ARG A 363 -1.00 -10.99 14.77
CA ARG A 363 -2.45 -11.02 15.00
C ARG A 363 -3.07 -9.67 14.69
N VAL A 364 -4.32 -9.67 14.22
CA VAL A 364 -5.09 -8.44 14.02
C VAL A 364 -5.43 -7.83 15.39
N ALA A 365 -5.13 -6.54 15.55
CA ALA A 365 -5.38 -5.76 16.77
C ALA A 365 -6.53 -4.76 16.63
N ARG A 366 -6.75 -4.24 15.42
CA ARG A 366 -7.84 -3.32 15.08
C ARG A 366 -8.38 -3.67 13.70
N ILE A 367 -9.69 -3.52 13.50
CA ILE A 367 -10.31 -3.61 12.18
C ILE A 367 -11.12 -2.34 11.96
N SER A 368 -10.87 -1.67 10.84
CA SER A 368 -11.67 -0.54 10.36
C SER A 368 -12.39 -0.95 9.07
N ILE A 369 -13.69 -0.64 9.00
CA ILE A 369 -14.58 -0.95 7.87
C ILE A 369 -15.35 0.30 7.49
N VAL A 370 -15.32 0.65 6.21
CA VAL A 370 -16.13 1.71 5.61
C VAL A 370 -17.10 1.13 4.56
N ASP A 371 -18.25 1.78 4.37
CA ASP A 371 -19.20 1.39 3.32
C ASP A 371 -18.79 1.90 1.93
N GLY A 372 -19.60 1.61 0.91
CA GLY A 372 -19.37 2.07 -0.46
C GLY A 372 -19.38 3.60 -0.67
N ALA A 373 -19.77 4.40 0.32
CA ALA A 373 -19.63 5.86 0.34
C ALA A 373 -18.34 6.33 1.04
N GLY A 374 -17.64 5.45 1.75
CA GLY A 374 -16.47 5.77 2.56
C GLY A 374 -16.82 6.14 4.01
N GLU A 375 -18.08 5.99 4.41
CA GLU A 375 -18.51 6.29 5.78
C GLU A 375 -18.15 5.13 6.73
N LYS A 376 -17.70 5.47 7.94
CA LYS A 376 -17.23 4.49 8.94
C LYS A 376 -18.37 3.66 9.49
N VAL A 377 -18.32 2.34 9.25
CA VAL A 377 -19.32 1.37 9.75
C VAL A 377 -18.84 0.66 11.01
N PHE A 378 -17.57 0.28 11.05
CA PHE A 378 -16.96 -0.45 12.16
C PHE A 378 -15.52 0.01 12.33
N ASP A 379 -15.06 0.17 13.56
CA ASP A 379 -13.70 0.64 13.85
C ASP A 379 -13.36 0.29 15.29
N GLU A 380 -13.04 -0.98 15.51
CA GLU A 380 -12.95 -1.58 16.84
C GLU A 380 -11.66 -2.37 17.01
N PHE A 381 -11.29 -2.53 18.27
CA PHE A 381 -10.16 -3.37 18.66
C PHE A 381 -10.56 -4.83 18.83
N ILE A 382 -9.63 -5.73 18.50
CA ILE A 382 -9.84 -7.17 18.54
C ILE A 382 -9.28 -7.74 19.84
N ARG A 383 -10.12 -8.43 20.60
CA ARG A 383 -9.68 -9.22 21.75
C ARG A 383 -8.85 -10.41 21.27
N MET A 384 -7.68 -10.60 21.84
CA MET A 384 -6.82 -11.76 21.59
C MET A 384 -7.43 -13.05 22.15
N ASP A 385 -7.12 -14.17 21.48
CA ASP A 385 -7.50 -15.52 21.93
C ASP A 385 -6.95 -15.81 23.35
N ASP A 386 -7.66 -16.64 24.12
CA ASP A 386 -7.22 -16.99 25.48
C ASP A 386 -5.86 -17.73 25.43
N GLY A 387 -4.89 -17.25 26.23
CA GLY A 387 -3.50 -17.74 26.21
C GLY A 387 -2.59 -17.09 25.17
N VAL A 388 -3.07 -16.11 24.39
CA VAL A 388 -2.26 -15.29 23.49
C VAL A 388 -1.92 -13.95 24.15
N HIS A 389 -0.62 -13.72 24.35
CA HIS A 389 -0.10 -12.53 25.04
C HIS A 389 0.53 -11.56 24.02
N VAL A 390 0.32 -10.25 24.20
CA VAL A 390 0.89 -9.21 23.32
C VAL A 390 2.36 -8.97 23.70
N ILE A 391 3.28 -9.18 22.75
CA ILE A 391 4.73 -9.00 22.99
C ILE A 391 5.15 -7.52 22.79
N ALA A 392 4.24 -6.61 22.42
CA ALA A 392 4.57 -5.18 22.22
C ALA A 392 4.37 -4.29 23.47
N LYS A 393 3.87 -4.84 24.59
CA LYS A 393 3.24 -4.03 25.66
C LYS A 393 3.98 -4.10 27.00
N GLU A 394 4.91 -3.17 27.29
CA GLU A 394 5.14 -2.74 28.69
C GLU A 394 5.90 -1.42 28.98
N LYS A 395 6.40 -0.62 28.01
CA LYS A 395 7.30 0.52 28.37
C LYS A 395 7.00 1.93 27.85
N LEU A 396 5.97 2.16 27.04
CA LEU A 396 5.70 3.49 26.47
C LEU A 396 4.20 3.82 26.46
N ASP A 397 3.84 4.86 27.21
CA ASP A 397 2.48 5.42 27.32
C ASP A 397 2.12 6.19 26.02
N LYS A 398 1.78 5.44 24.97
CA LYS A 398 1.40 5.94 23.64
C LYS A 398 0.17 5.20 23.13
N VAL A 399 -0.45 5.70 22.05
CA VAL A 399 -1.76 5.24 21.54
C VAL A 399 -1.61 4.65 20.13
N ILE A 400 -2.47 3.69 19.75
CA ILE A 400 -2.67 3.19 18.37
C ILE A 400 -2.90 4.44 17.53
N GLN A 401 -2.20 4.56 16.40
CA GLN A 401 -2.17 5.73 15.54
C GLN A 401 -3.57 6.34 15.40
N VAL A 402 -3.82 7.36 16.23
CA VAL A 402 -4.99 8.22 16.16
C VAL A 402 -4.58 9.31 15.19
N GLY A 403 -5.23 9.35 14.03
CA GLY A 403 -4.89 10.23 12.92
C GLY A 403 -4.60 11.65 13.40
N THR A 404 -3.33 12.02 13.40
CA THR A 404 -2.82 13.34 13.77
C THR A 404 -1.88 13.79 12.67
N ALA A 405 -1.94 15.08 12.32
CA ALA A 405 -1.48 15.60 11.03
C ALA A 405 0.05 15.69 10.85
N ASP A 406 0.83 14.84 11.53
CA ASP A 406 2.28 14.79 11.43
C ASP A 406 2.74 13.65 10.50
N VAL A 407 3.57 13.99 9.52
CA VAL A 407 4.04 13.08 8.45
C VAL A 407 5.03 12.03 8.98
N SER A 408 5.49 12.15 10.24
CA SER A 408 6.27 11.12 10.93
C SER A 408 5.42 10.10 11.73
N VAL A 409 4.10 10.10 11.58
CA VAL A 409 3.19 9.10 12.17
C VAL A 409 2.60 8.29 11.02
N GLY A 410 2.60 6.95 11.15
CA GLY A 410 1.96 6.07 10.18
C GLY A 410 0.46 6.36 10.01
N HIS A 411 -0.09 5.97 8.86
CA HIS A 411 -1.52 6.12 8.58
C HIS A 411 -2.33 5.21 9.51
N SER A 412 -3.51 5.66 9.92
CA SER A 412 -4.45 4.80 10.63
C SER A 412 -5.18 3.86 9.67
N SER A 413 -5.52 2.64 10.11
CA SER A 413 -6.34 1.68 9.34
C SER A 413 -7.63 2.27 8.75
N LEU A 414 -8.24 3.28 9.37
CA LEU A 414 -9.40 3.98 8.80
C LEU A 414 -9.03 4.78 7.53
N GLU A 415 -7.88 5.46 7.55
CA GLU A 415 -7.37 6.21 6.39
C GLU A 415 -6.94 5.28 5.26
N ASP A 416 -6.29 4.14 5.57
CA ASP A 416 -5.88 3.16 4.57
C ASP A 416 -7.10 2.39 3.98
N ALA A 417 -8.17 2.16 4.75
CA ALA A 417 -9.45 1.66 4.24
C ALA A 417 -10.12 2.66 3.27
N ILE A 418 -10.14 3.96 3.61
CA ILE A 418 -10.67 5.02 2.74
C ILE A 418 -9.80 5.16 1.47
N ALA A 419 -8.46 5.16 1.61
CA ALA A 419 -7.53 5.25 0.49
C ALA A 419 -7.65 4.06 -0.47
N THR A 420 -7.88 2.86 0.06
CA THR A 420 -8.19 1.67 -0.74
C THR A 420 -9.47 1.87 -1.55
N LEU A 421 -10.52 2.41 -0.94
CA LEU A 421 -11.80 2.70 -1.61
C LEU A 421 -11.66 3.79 -2.69
N ASP A 422 -10.91 4.86 -2.40
CA ASP A 422 -10.65 5.95 -3.34
C ASP A 422 -9.80 5.52 -4.55
N LEU A 423 -8.87 4.56 -4.38
CA LEU A 423 -8.15 3.99 -5.51
C LEU A 423 -9.08 3.21 -6.46
N VAL A 424 -10.07 2.49 -5.91
CA VAL A 424 -11.09 1.78 -6.69
C VAL A 424 -11.99 2.79 -7.43
N ARG A 425 -12.45 3.84 -6.76
CA ARG A 425 -13.20 4.95 -7.38
C ARG A 425 -12.41 5.59 -8.52
N TRP A 426 -11.12 5.86 -8.29
CA TRP A 426 -10.25 6.49 -9.29
C TRP A 426 -10.12 5.63 -10.55
N HIS A 427 -9.88 4.33 -10.42
CA HIS A 427 -9.81 3.41 -11.57
C HIS A 427 -11.14 3.35 -12.33
N ILE A 428 -12.28 3.32 -11.62
CA ILE A 428 -13.61 3.35 -12.26
C ILE A 428 -13.84 4.64 -13.04
N LEU A 429 -13.40 5.80 -12.53
CA LEU A 429 -13.56 7.09 -13.21
C LEU A 429 -12.59 7.29 -14.39
N ASN A 430 -11.37 6.75 -14.32
CA ASN A 430 -10.29 7.08 -15.26
C ASN A 430 -9.97 5.98 -16.27
N GLU A 431 -10.13 4.70 -15.91
CA GLU A 431 -9.68 3.56 -16.75
C GLU A 431 -10.86 2.77 -17.36
N ARG A 432 -12.06 2.81 -16.77
CA ARG A 432 -13.26 2.29 -17.44
C ARG A 432 -13.78 3.27 -18.48
N LYS A 433 -13.81 2.83 -19.74
CA LYS A 433 -14.66 3.45 -20.75
C LYS A 433 -16.14 3.26 -20.35
N PRO A 434 -17.02 4.25 -20.58
CA PRO A 434 -18.46 4.05 -20.44
C PRO A 434 -18.90 2.91 -21.37
N PRO A 435 -19.93 2.12 -20.97
CA PRO A 435 -20.49 1.10 -21.85
C PRO A 435 -20.96 1.74 -23.17
N PRO A 436 -20.85 1.03 -24.32
CA PRO A 436 -21.38 1.55 -25.57
C PRO A 436 -22.88 1.84 -25.42
N PRO A 437 -23.40 2.92 -26.05
CA PRO A 437 -24.83 3.21 -26.00
C PRO A 437 -25.62 2.01 -26.53
N PRO A 438 -26.82 1.72 -25.97
CA PRO A 438 -27.64 0.62 -26.44
C PRO A 438 -27.90 0.77 -27.95
N GLY A 439 -27.55 -0.28 -28.70
CA GLY A 439 -27.77 -0.30 -30.14
C GLY A 439 -29.25 -0.11 -30.47
N PRO A 440 -29.59 0.46 -31.64
CA PRO A 440 -30.98 0.68 -32.02
C PRO A 440 -31.74 -0.65 -31.99
N SER A 441 -32.82 -0.69 -31.22
CA SER A 441 -33.71 -1.84 -31.15
C SER A 441 -34.28 -2.13 -32.54
N THR A 442 -33.88 -3.25 -33.13
CA THR A 442 -34.48 -3.77 -34.36
C THR A 442 -35.90 -4.24 -34.05
N SER A 443 -36.87 -3.39 -34.38
CA SER A 443 -38.31 -3.69 -34.45
C SER A 443 -38.62 -4.54 -35.68
#